data_AF-A0A9P7A4U8-F1
#
_entry.id   AF-A0A9P7A4U8-F1
#
_cell.length_a   1.000
_cell.length_b   1.000
_cell.length_c   1.000
_cell.angle_alpha   90.00
_cell.angle_beta   90.00
_cell.angle_gamma   90.00
#
_symmetry.space_group_name_H-M   'P 1'
#
loop_
_entity.id
_entity.type
_entity.pdbx_description
1 polymer ?
#
loop_
_entity_poly.entity_id
_entity_poly.type
_entity_poly.pdbx_seq_one_letter_code
_entity_poly.pdbx_strand_id
1 'polypeptide(L)'
;LSLVVRCRGMMGKDIHINFMIMINFMTLICKCQSIHLKTGLHLKGIYENEVRDHPSETKVTYRTFLEWHATGSKFIAIACGGSIYALVLMAGLGLRVSITSMVGTMHLHLADMLQSPPRDSPQRKLILECIVPTIARMHLSYPFSMTSMFSSALIERFSISKDIDCTDFSASDRFFDVIIQNALSPLCRNGHVWHACIAPVPSDLHRLPLHTVNHSELYGVGRPYSPLLSDIEEDEITHIVISTTFDPTSAQNKCFKPSHDKVINIGWSALERS
;
A
#
# COMPACT_ATOMS: atom_id res chain seq x y z
N LEU A 1 -10.25 38.16 11.13
CA LEU A 1 -11.07 36.92 11.03
C LEU A 1 -10.86 36.14 9.72
N SER A 2 -10.95 36.75 8.53
CA SER A 2 -10.84 36.06 7.23
C SER A 2 -9.54 35.26 7.01
N LEU A 3 -8.38 35.80 7.41
CA LEU A 3 -7.09 35.10 7.29
C LEU A 3 -7.00 33.86 8.20
N VAL A 4 -7.53 33.94 9.43
CA VAL A 4 -7.52 32.83 10.39
C VAL A 4 -8.41 31.68 9.89
N VAL A 5 -9.58 31.98 9.34
CA VAL A 5 -10.46 30.99 8.70
C VAL A 5 -9.77 30.36 7.49
N ARG A 6 -9.07 31.16 6.68
CA ARG A 6 -8.30 30.66 5.52
C ARG A 6 -7.14 29.75 5.95
N CYS A 7 -6.36 30.14 6.96
CA CYS A 7 -5.30 29.31 7.52
C CYS A 7 -5.85 27.98 8.06
N ARG A 8 -6.95 28.02 8.80
CA ARG A 8 -7.63 26.80 9.29
C ARG A 8 -8.09 25.91 8.13
N GLY A 9 -8.67 26.50 7.08
CA GLY A 9 -9.06 25.77 5.87
C GLY A 9 -7.87 25.14 5.13
N MET A 10 -6.74 25.87 5.01
CA MET A 10 -5.52 25.34 4.39
C MET A 10 -4.90 24.20 5.22
N MET A 11 -4.89 24.31 6.55
CA MET A 11 -4.41 23.23 7.43
C MET A 11 -5.28 21.97 7.31
N GLY A 12 -6.62 22.12 7.25
CA GLY A 12 -7.51 20.98 7.04
C GLY A 12 -7.27 20.28 5.71
N LYS A 13 -7.01 21.05 4.64
CA LYS A 13 -6.64 20.52 3.32
C LYS A 13 -5.29 19.80 3.34
N ASP A 14 -4.31 20.30 4.09
CA ASP A 14 -3.01 19.65 4.21
C ASP A 14 -3.11 18.25 4.84
N ILE A 15 -3.88 18.10 5.92
CA ILE A 15 -4.13 16.78 6.55
C ILE A 15 -4.76 15.82 5.53
N HIS A 16 -5.78 16.30 4.82
CA HIS A 16 -6.48 15.50 3.82
C HIS A 16 -5.55 15.07 2.68
N ILE A 17 -4.79 15.99 2.11
CA ILE A 17 -3.82 15.73 1.04
C ILE A 17 -2.76 14.72 1.51
N ASN A 18 -2.23 14.89 2.73
CA ASN A 18 -1.24 13.98 3.28
C ASN A 18 -1.78 12.56 3.41
N PHE A 19 -3.00 12.39 3.93
CA PHE A 19 -3.65 11.08 4.02
C PHE A 19 -3.88 10.47 2.63
N MET A 20 -4.35 11.25 1.67
CA MET A 20 -4.64 10.75 0.32
C MET A 20 -3.38 10.33 -0.43
N ILE A 21 -2.27 11.05 -0.25
CA ILE A 21 -0.96 10.63 -0.76
C ILE A 21 -0.55 9.28 -0.18
N MET A 22 -0.75 9.03 1.12
CA MET A 22 -0.47 7.73 1.73
C MET A 22 -1.29 6.63 1.07
N ILE A 23 -2.61 6.82 0.94
CA ILE A 23 -3.53 5.88 0.31
C ILE A 23 -3.13 5.59 -1.14
N ASN A 24 -2.76 6.61 -1.93
CA ASN A 24 -2.34 6.41 -3.32
C ASN A 24 -1.06 5.60 -3.46
N PHE A 25 -0.08 5.77 -2.57
CA PHE A 25 1.10 4.91 -2.55
C PHE A 25 0.76 3.47 -2.14
N MET A 26 -0.17 3.26 -1.21
CA MET A 26 -0.65 1.91 -0.87
C MET A 26 -1.35 1.26 -2.07
N THR A 27 -2.19 2.00 -2.79
CA THR A 27 -2.86 1.54 -4.01
C THR A 27 -1.84 1.15 -5.07
N LEU A 28 -0.76 1.92 -5.23
CA LEU A 28 0.33 1.58 -6.15
C LEU A 28 0.95 0.21 -5.83
N ILE A 29 1.22 -0.08 -4.54
CA ILE A 29 1.70 -1.40 -4.11
C ILE A 29 0.73 -2.50 -4.52
N CYS A 30 -0.55 -2.30 -4.23
CA CYS A 30 -1.57 -3.30 -4.53
C CYS A 30 -1.67 -3.55 -6.04
N LYS A 31 -1.62 -2.49 -6.87
CA LYS A 31 -1.57 -2.61 -8.32
C LYS A 31 -0.33 -3.38 -8.79
N CYS A 32 0.85 -3.05 -8.27
CA CYS A 32 2.09 -3.76 -8.61
C CYS A 32 2.00 -5.25 -8.24
N GLN A 33 1.46 -5.57 -7.06
CA GLN A 33 1.25 -6.94 -6.63
C GLN A 33 0.25 -7.68 -7.53
N SER A 34 -0.86 -7.03 -7.90
CA SER A 34 -1.84 -7.59 -8.85
C SER A 34 -1.17 -7.92 -10.19
N ILE A 35 -0.38 -7.02 -10.75
CA ILE A 35 0.33 -7.25 -12.03
C ILE A 35 1.35 -8.38 -11.89
N HIS A 36 2.14 -8.38 -10.81
CA HIS A 36 3.09 -9.46 -10.53
C HIS A 36 2.41 -10.83 -10.46
N LEU A 37 1.27 -10.92 -9.78
CA LEU A 37 0.55 -12.19 -9.62
C LEU A 37 -0.05 -12.71 -10.93
N LYS A 38 -0.37 -11.82 -11.87
CA LYS A 38 -0.91 -12.17 -13.20
C LYS A 38 0.16 -12.50 -14.23
N THR A 39 1.24 -11.73 -14.24
CA THR A 39 2.23 -11.73 -15.33
C THR A 39 3.57 -12.33 -14.93
N GLY A 40 3.83 -12.48 -13.63
CA GLY A 40 5.14 -12.85 -13.09
C GLY A 40 6.18 -11.73 -13.12
N LEU A 41 5.84 -10.52 -13.60
CA LEU A 41 6.78 -9.41 -13.72
C LEU A 41 7.23 -8.91 -12.35
N HIS A 42 8.53 -8.70 -12.18
CA HIS A 42 9.08 -7.97 -11.04
C HIS A 42 8.96 -6.46 -11.25
N LEU A 43 9.21 -5.65 -10.21
CA LEU A 43 9.04 -4.19 -10.23
C LEU A 43 9.70 -3.48 -11.42
N LYS A 44 10.87 -3.93 -11.86
CA LYS A 44 11.53 -3.38 -13.05
C LYS A 44 10.71 -3.61 -14.32
N GLY A 45 10.22 -4.83 -14.53
CA GLY A 45 9.37 -5.18 -15.67
C GLY A 45 8.02 -4.45 -15.61
N ILE A 46 7.44 -4.31 -14.42
CA ILE A 46 6.21 -3.52 -14.22
C ILE A 46 6.47 -2.06 -14.63
N TYR A 47 7.56 -1.45 -14.18
CA TYR A 47 7.91 -0.09 -14.58
C TYR A 47 8.08 0.06 -16.09
N GLU A 48 8.82 -0.86 -16.72
CA GLU A 48 9.10 -0.83 -18.16
C GLU A 48 7.85 -0.98 -19.02
N ASN A 49 6.88 -1.77 -18.57
CA ASN A 49 5.67 -2.08 -19.34
C ASN A 49 4.51 -1.11 -19.05
N GLU A 50 4.35 -0.67 -17.79
CA GLU A 50 3.14 0.03 -17.34
C GLU A 50 3.37 1.52 -17.05
N VAL A 51 4.62 1.94 -16.76
CA VAL A 51 4.90 3.28 -16.22
C VAL A 51 5.77 4.12 -17.16
N ARG A 52 6.82 3.53 -17.75
CA ARG A 52 7.86 4.26 -18.49
C ARG A 52 7.30 5.10 -19.65
N ASP A 53 6.34 4.53 -20.36
CA ASP A 53 5.78 5.08 -21.59
C ASP A 53 4.35 5.64 -21.37
N HIS A 54 3.95 5.83 -20.10
CA HIS A 54 2.67 6.43 -19.77
C HIS A 54 2.62 7.89 -20.28
N PRO A 55 1.51 8.33 -20.91
CA PRO A 55 1.40 9.63 -21.57
C PRO A 55 1.31 10.85 -20.63
N SER A 56 1.86 10.77 -19.41
CA SER A 56 1.84 11.89 -18.46
C SER A 56 2.78 13.02 -18.89
N GLU A 57 2.42 14.27 -18.58
CA GLU A 57 3.22 15.47 -18.87
C GLU A 57 4.63 15.42 -18.26
N THR A 58 4.81 14.64 -17.18
CA THR A 58 6.10 14.40 -16.54
C THR A 58 6.46 12.92 -16.62
N LYS A 59 7.66 12.62 -17.15
CA LYS A 59 8.19 11.27 -17.24
C LYS A 59 8.68 10.80 -15.88
N VAL A 60 8.04 9.78 -15.32
CA VAL A 60 8.42 9.19 -14.03
C VAL A 60 9.67 8.33 -14.22
N THR A 61 10.72 8.58 -13.44
CA THR A 61 11.93 7.74 -13.46
C THR A 61 11.73 6.44 -12.69
N TYR A 62 12.49 5.40 -13.02
CA TYR A 62 12.45 4.14 -12.27
C TYR A 62 12.78 4.34 -10.78
N ARG A 63 13.72 5.24 -10.48
CA ARG A 63 14.07 5.60 -9.10
C ARG A 63 12.88 6.17 -8.35
N THR A 64 12.18 7.14 -8.94
CA THR A 64 10.99 7.75 -8.34
C THR A 64 9.89 6.71 -8.10
N PHE A 65 9.66 5.82 -9.07
CA PHE A 65 8.72 4.71 -8.93
C PHE A 65 9.08 3.77 -7.77
N LEU A 66 10.36 3.40 -7.64
CA LEU A 66 10.83 2.59 -6.51
C LEU A 66 10.68 3.30 -5.17
N GLU A 67 10.96 4.61 -5.11
CA GLU A 67 10.79 5.42 -3.89
C GLU A 67 9.31 5.49 -3.48
N TRP A 68 8.39 5.64 -4.44
CA TRP A 68 6.94 5.60 -4.20
C TRP A 68 6.48 4.23 -3.71
N HIS A 69 6.97 3.16 -4.35
CA HIS A 69 6.70 1.79 -3.92
C HIS A 69 7.20 1.57 -2.48
N ALA A 70 8.47 1.83 -2.19
CA ALA A 70 9.04 1.69 -0.84
C ALA A 70 8.28 2.54 0.20
N THR A 71 7.83 3.73 -0.17
CA THR A 71 7.01 4.60 0.68
C THR A 71 5.63 3.98 0.96
N GLY A 72 4.97 3.45 -0.07
CA GLY A 72 3.69 2.74 0.06
C GLY A 72 3.78 1.54 0.99
N SER A 73 4.86 0.75 0.90
CA SER A 73 5.09 -0.39 1.80
C SER A 73 5.15 0.03 3.28
N LYS A 74 5.76 1.19 3.60
CA LYS A 74 5.79 1.72 4.98
C LYS A 74 4.39 2.04 5.49
N PHE A 75 3.55 2.63 4.65
CA PHE A 75 2.17 2.96 5.03
C PHE A 75 1.30 1.71 5.19
N ILE A 76 1.48 0.69 4.36
CA ILE A 76 0.81 -0.61 4.52
C ILE A 76 1.22 -1.27 5.82
N ALA A 77 2.52 -1.31 6.15
CA ALA A 77 2.99 -1.86 7.43
C ALA A 77 2.35 -1.15 8.63
N ILE A 78 2.34 0.17 8.63
CA ILE A 78 1.71 0.94 9.71
C ILE A 78 0.20 0.70 9.77
N ALA A 79 -0.48 0.63 8.63
CA ALA A 79 -1.91 0.33 8.58
C ALA A 79 -2.22 -1.10 9.08
N CYS A 80 -1.35 -2.06 8.80
CA CYS A 80 -1.41 -3.40 9.38
C CYS A 80 -1.24 -3.35 10.92
N GLY A 81 -0.29 -2.55 11.42
CA GLY A 81 -0.08 -2.34 12.85
C GLY A 81 -1.27 -1.70 13.56
N GLY A 82 -1.75 -0.58 13.03
CA GLY A 82 -2.63 0.35 13.71
C GLY A 82 -4.02 0.55 13.10
N SER A 83 -4.37 -0.13 12.01
CA SER A 83 -5.49 0.16 11.08
C SER A 83 -5.26 1.39 10.18
N ILE A 84 -6.11 1.56 9.16
CA ILE A 84 -6.14 2.77 8.32
C ILE A 84 -6.29 4.05 9.14
N TYR A 85 -6.99 3.99 10.27
CA TYR A 85 -7.17 5.13 11.16
C TYR A 85 -5.85 5.63 11.77
N ALA A 86 -4.84 4.77 11.91
CA ALA A 86 -3.51 5.21 12.33
C ALA A 86 -2.87 6.15 11.29
N LEU A 87 -3.10 5.92 9.99
CA LEU A 87 -2.62 6.82 8.93
C LEU A 87 -3.34 8.17 8.98
N VAL A 88 -4.63 8.20 9.31
CA VAL A 88 -5.38 9.45 9.53
C VAL A 88 -4.77 10.26 10.68
N LEU A 89 -4.43 9.61 11.80
CA LEU A 89 -3.73 10.27 12.91
C LEU A 89 -2.38 10.82 12.48
N MET A 90 -1.59 10.01 11.78
CA MET A 90 -0.26 10.43 11.34
C MET A 90 -0.32 11.59 10.34
N ALA A 91 -1.31 11.62 9.45
CA ALA A 91 -1.57 12.76 8.58
C ALA A 91 -1.97 13.99 9.40
N GLY A 92 -2.87 13.83 10.38
CA GLY A 92 -3.30 14.90 11.28
C GLY A 92 -2.17 15.51 12.11
N LEU A 93 -1.17 14.70 12.45
CA LEU A 93 0.03 15.10 13.20
C LEU A 93 1.19 15.56 12.28
N GLY A 94 1.01 15.58 10.97
CA GLY A 94 2.07 15.97 10.03
C GLY A 94 3.25 14.99 9.95
N LEU A 95 3.07 13.73 10.36
CA LEU A 95 4.13 12.74 10.49
C LEU A 95 4.47 12.03 9.16
N ARG A 96 3.80 12.37 8.05
CA ARG A 96 4.04 11.74 6.74
C ARG A 96 5.53 11.74 6.38
N VAL A 97 6.17 12.91 6.48
CA VAL A 97 7.59 13.06 6.10
C VAL A 97 8.48 12.19 6.99
N SER A 98 8.24 12.19 8.30
CA SER A 98 8.98 11.36 9.26
C SER A 98 8.84 9.87 9.00
N ILE A 99 7.67 9.41 8.55
CA ILE A 99 7.46 8.01 8.16
C ILE A 99 8.19 7.70 6.86
N THR A 100 8.10 8.59 5.87
CA THR A 100 8.78 8.38 4.58
C THR A 100 10.30 8.34 4.72
N SER A 101 10.86 9.05 5.71
CA SER A 101 12.29 9.05 5.99
C SER A 101 12.78 7.87 6.85
N MET A 102 11.88 7.00 7.35
CA MET A 102 12.30 5.80 8.08
C MET A 102 13.17 4.90 7.20
N VAL A 103 14.28 4.41 7.76
CA VAL A 103 15.23 3.54 7.07
C VAL A 103 15.14 2.13 7.65
N GLY A 104 15.44 1.11 6.83
CA GLY A 104 15.44 -0.29 7.27
C GLY A 104 14.07 -0.75 7.77
N THR A 105 14.05 -1.46 8.89
CA THR A 105 12.86 -2.11 9.48
C THR A 105 12.10 -1.24 10.49
N MET A 106 12.43 0.05 10.63
CA MET A 106 11.82 0.92 11.64
C MET A 106 10.28 1.00 11.53
N HIS A 107 9.74 1.01 10.31
CA HIS A 107 8.30 1.03 10.05
C HIS A 107 7.62 -0.28 10.49
N LEU A 108 8.32 -1.42 10.39
CA LEU A 108 7.83 -2.72 10.88
C LEU A 108 7.82 -2.74 12.41
N HIS A 109 8.90 -2.28 13.06
CA HIS A 109 8.91 -2.17 14.52
C HIS A 109 7.84 -1.24 15.05
N LEU A 110 7.54 -0.15 14.34
CA LEU A 110 6.41 0.70 14.67
C LEU A 110 5.06 -0.03 14.52
N ALA A 111 4.89 -0.80 13.44
CA ALA A 111 3.70 -1.63 13.25
C ALA A 111 3.52 -2.66 14.38
N ASP A 112 4.59 -3.39 14.73
CA ASP A 112 4.61 -4.35 15.83
C ASP A 112 4.25 -3.71 17.17
N MET A 113 4.82 -2.52 17.46
CA MET A 113 4.48 -1.76 18.65
C MET A 113 3.01 -1.36 18.69
N LEU A 114 2.42 -0.95 17.55
CA LEU A 114 1.00 -0.63 17.46
C LEU A 114 0.13 -1.88 17.69
N GLN A 115 0.49 -3.02 17.10
CA GLN A 115 -0.25 -4.29 17.24
C GLN A 115 -0.23 -4.82 18.67
N SER A 116 0.95 -4.90 19.28
CA SER A 116 1.15 -5.47 20.61
C SER A 116 2.28 -4.74 21.35
N PRO A 117 1.99 -3.58 21.96
CA PRO A 117 3.00 -2.77 22.63
C PRO A 117 3.69 -3.56 23.76
N PRO A 118 5.04 -3.58 23.82
CA PRO A 118 5.78 -4.27 24.88
C PRO A 118 5.41 -3.74 26.27
N ARG A 119 5.25 -4.66 27.24
CA ARG A 119 4.72 -4.34 28.58
C ARG A 119 5.47 -3.23 29.30
N ASP A 120 6.79 -3.18 29.12
CA ASP A 120 7.70 -2.28 29.83
C ASP A 120 8.18 -1.10 28.96
N SER A 121 7.54 -0.88 27.80
CA SER A 121 7.93 0.23 26.92
C SER A 121 7.23 1.53 27.31
N PRO A 122 7.93 2.69 27.33
CA PRO A 122 7.29 3.98 27.56
C PRO A 122 6.23 4.31 26.48
N GLN A 123 6.40 3.77 25.27
CA GLN A 123 5.46 3.93 24.16
C GLN A 123 4.12 3.23 24.42
N ARG A 124 4.09 2.16 25.23
CA ARG A 124 2.85 1.44 25.57
C ARG A 124 1.80 2.37 26.19
N LYS A 125 2.23 3.29 27.06
CA LYS A 125 1.31 4.25 27.69
C LYS A 125 0.63 5.14 26.66
N LEU A 126 1.42 5.71 25.73
CA LEU A 126 0.91 6.52 24.62
C LEU A 126 -0.08 5.72 23.75
N ILE A 127 0.24 4.47 23.46
CA ILE A 127 -0.62 3.61 22.62
C ILE A 127 -1.95 3.32 23.31
N LEU A 128 -1.91 2.91 24.58
CA LEU A 128 -3.10 2.52 25.34
C LEU A 128 -3.99 3.69 25.72
N GLU A 129 -3.39 4.82 26.13
CA GLU A 129 -4.15 5.94 26.68
C GLU A 129 -4.58 6.94 25.60
N CYS A 130 -3.84 7.04 24.50
CA CYS A 130 -4.08 8.06 23.47
C CYS A 130 -4.44 7.45 22.11
N ILE A 131 -3.59 6.59 21.55
CA ILE A 131 -3.74 6.14 20.15
C ILE A 131 -4.96 5.24 20.00
N VAL A 132 -5.03 4.13 20.76
CA VAL A 132 -6.14 3.17 20.63
C VAL A 132 -7.49 3.83 20.95
N PRO A 133 -7.67 4.59 22.04
CA PRO A 133 -8.95 5.24 22.31
C PRO A 133 -9.35 6.26 21.23
N THR A 134 -8.38 6.93 20.61
CA THR A 134 -8.68 7.86 19.52
C THR A 134 -9.10 7.11 18.26
N ILE A 135 -8.43 6.02 17.91
CA ILE A 135 -8.84 5.13 16.82
C ILE A 135 -10.22 4.52 17.09
N ALA A 136 -10.48 4.12 18.34
CA ALA A 136 -11.77 3.62 18.78
C ALA A 136 -12.91 4.63 18.51
N ARG A 137 -12.67 5.91 18.78
CA ARG A 137 -13.67 6.96 18.47
C ARG A 137 -13.80 7.24 16.98
N MET A 138 -12.68 7.26 16.25
CA MET A 138 -12.70 7.58 14.83
C MET A 138 -13.43 6.51 14.01
N HIS A 139 -13.23 5.21 14.28
CA HIS A 139 -13.90 4.18 13.48
C HIS A 139 -15.42 4.17 13.68
N LEU A 140 -15.90 4.55 14.87
CA LEU A 140 -17.34 4.74 15.13
C LEU A 140 -17.90 5.99 14.46
N SER A 141 -17.10 7.06 14.37
CA SER A 141 -17.55 8.35 13.82
C SER A 141 -17.43 8.43 12.30
N TYR A 142 -16.43 7.75 11.73
CA TYR A 142 -16.06 7.79 10.32
C TYR A 142 -15.75 6.36 9.84
N PRO A 143 -16.76 5.51 9.67
CA PRO A 143 -16.56 4.15 9.20
C PRO A 143 -16.04 4.20 7.75
N PHE A 144 -14.77 3.81 7.54
CA PHE A 144 -14.18 3.78 6.21
C PHE A 144 -14.41 2.43 5.56
N SER A 145 -14.47 2.43 4.24
CA SER A 145 -14.37 1.22 3.43
C SER A 145 -13.20 1.33 2.46
N MET A 146 -12.46 0.24 2.30
CA MET A 146 -11.47 0.10 1.23
C MET A 146 -12.07 -0.50 -0.05
N THR A 147 -13.41 -0.52 -0.19
CA THR A 147 -14.08 -0.89 -1.45
C THR A 147 -13.42 -0.16 -2.62
N SER A 148 -13.10 -0.90 -3.68
CA SER A 148 -12.45 -0.42 -4.91
C SER A 148 -10.98 0.07 -4.81
N MET A 149 -10.32 -0.01 -3.64
CA MET A 149 -8.86 0.20 -3.59
C MET A 149 -8.09 -0.96 -4.24
N PHE A 150 -8.76 -2.09 -4.47
CA PHE A 150 -8.13 -3.33 -4.91
C PHE A 150 -8.77 -3.89 -6.17
N SER A 151 -7.94 -4.57 -6.97
CA SER A 151 -8.37 -5.20 -8.22
C SER A 151 -9.14 -6.47 -7.91
N SER A 152 -10.09 -6.83 -8.78
CA SER A 152 -10.83 -8.09 -8.67
C SER A 152 -9.89 -9.29 -8.54
N ALA A 153 -8.73 -9.27 -9.21
CA ALA A 153 -7.74 -10.34 -9.13
C ALA A 153 -7.11 -10.54 -7.74
N LEU A 154 -6.86 -9.47 -6.98
CA LEU A 154 -6.40 -9.60 -5.59
C LEU A 154 -7.50 -10.16 -4.70
N ILE A 155 -8.72 -9.65 -4.89
CA ILE A 155 -9.91 -10.06 -4.13
C ILE A 155 -10.16 -11.55 -4.33
N GLU A 156 -10.17 -12.02 -5.58
CA GLU A 156 -10.40 -13.43 -5.94
C GLU A 156 -9.28 -14.35 -5.44
N ARG A 157 -8.01 -14.00 -5.72
CA ARG A 157 -6.87 -14.87 -5.38
C ARG A 157 -6.74 -15.11 -3.89
N PHE A 158 -7.07 -14.11 -3.09
CA PHE A 158 -6.91 -14.18 -1.64
C PHE A 158 -8.22 -14.38 -0.88
N SER A 159 -9.32 -14.60 -1.62
CA SER A 159 -10.65 -14.82 -1.03
C SER A 159 -11.06 -13.70 -0.06
N ILE A 160 -10.69 -12.46 -0.41
CA ILE A 160 -11.01 -11.27 0.39
C ILE A 160 -12.38 -10.75 -0.05
N SER A 161 -13.16 -10.19 0.87
CA SER A 161 -14.41 -9.51 0.53
C SER A 161 -14.16 -8.35 -0.45
N LYS A 162 -15.05 -8.16 -1.42
CA LYS A 162 -15.05 -6.95 -2.29
C LYS A 162 -15.28 -5.67 -1.49
N ASP A 163 -16.00 -5.80 -0.37
CA ASP A 163 -16.29 -4.73 0.57
C ASP A 163 -15.51 -4.96 1.85
N ILE A 164 -14.30 -4.41 1.89
CA ILE A 164 -13.45 -4.46 3.09
C ILE A 164 -13.84 -3.28 3.97
N ASP A 165 -14.65 -3.59 4.98
CA ASP A 165 -15.02 -2.66 6.03
C ASP A 165 -13.80 -2.41 6.94
N CYS A 166 -13.27 -1.19 6.95
CA CYS A 166 -12.12 -0.82 7.79
C CYS A 166 -12.46 -0.80 9.28
N THR A 167 -13.74 -0.88 9.64
CA THR A 167 -14.19 -0.99 11.03
C THR A 167 -14.08 -2.42 11.55
N ASP A 168 -14.04 -3.42 10.65
CA ASP A 168 -13.66 -4.78 11.00
C ASP A 168 -12.13 -4.90 10.92
N PHE A 169 -11.49 -4.76 12.07
CA PHE A 169 -10.04 -4.84 12.18
C PHE A 169 -9.54 -6.25 11.82
N SER A 170 -10.34 -7.28 12.04
CA SER A 170 -9.97 -8.65 11.66
C SER A 170 -10.01 -8.84 10.15
N ALA A 171 -10.99 -8.25 9.46
CA ALA A 171 -11.02 -8.22 8.00
C ALA A 171 -9.86 -7.42 7.41
N SER A 172 -9.55 -6.28 8.01
CA SER A 172 -8.39 -5.45 7.62
C SER A 172 -7.07 -6.18 7.84
N ASP A 173 -6.90 -6.88 8.96
CA ASP A 173 -5.69 -7.65 9.27
C ASP A 173 -5.50 -8.78 8.25
N ARG A 174 -6.54 -9.59 7.97
CA ARG A 174 -6.49 -10.62 6.92
C ARG A 174 -6.10 -10.05 5.56
N PHE A 175 -6.57 -8.84 5.26
CA PHE A 175 -6.22 -8.15 4.04
C PHE A 175 -4.74 -7.75 4.00
N PHE A 176 -4.22 -7.16 5.08
CA PHE A 176 -2.82 -6.75 5.12
C PHE A 176 -1.85 -7.93 5.19
N ASP A 177 -2.24 -9.06 5.79
CA ASP A 177 -1.46 -10.30 5.83
C ASP A 177 -1.22 -10.89 4.43
N VAL A 178 -2.18 -10.66 3.53
CA VAL A 178 -2.15 -11.11 2.14
C VAL A 178 -1.23 -10.27 1.25
N ILE A 179 -1.12 -8.97 1.54
CA ILE A 179 -0.19 -8.11 0.82
C ILE A 179 1.21 -8.59 1.18
N ILE A 180 1.94 -9.08 0.17
CA ILE A 180 3.29 -9.63 0.37
C ILE A 180 4.19 -8.48 0.80
N GLN A 181 4.32 -8.29 2.11
CA GLN A 181 5.47 -7.60 2.67
C GLN A 181 6.57 -8.65 2.66
N ASN A 182 7.55 -8.50 1.76
CA ASN A 182 8.74 -9.36 1.69
C ASN A 182 9.59 -9.35 3.00
N ALA A 183 9.07 -8.79 4.08
CA ALA A 183 9.71 -8.65 5.37
C ALA A 183 8.69 -9.06 6.45
N LEU A 184 9.06 -10.11 7.21
CA LEU A 184 8.53 -10.56 8.50
C LEU A 184 6.99 -10.71 8.60
N SER A 185 6.54 -11.89 9.04
CA SER A 185 5.15 -12.08 9.42
C SER A 185 4.79 -11.09 10.54
N PRO A 186 3.83 -10.18 10.33
CA PRO A 186 3.44 -9.22 11.35
C PRO A 186 2.94 -9.94 12.61
N LEU A 187 3.11 -9.31 13.77
CA LEU A 187 2.58 -9.84 15.02
C LEU A 187 1.05 -9.88 14.98
N CYS A 188 0.44 -10.87 15.63
CA CYS A 188 -1.01 -10.84 15.80
C CYS A 188 -1.40 -9.63 16.66
N ARG A 189 -2.44 -8.91 16.23
CA ARG A 189 -3.02 -7.79 16.98
C ARG A 189 -3.42 -8.25 18.38
N ASN A 190 -2.95 -7.53 19.40
CA ASN A 190 -3.26 -7.89 20.78
C ASN A 190 -4.72 -7.53 21.10
N GLY A 191 -5.57 -8.55 21.19
CA GLY A 191 -7.02 -8.37 21.42
C GLY A 191 -7.36 -7.61 22.71
N HIS A 192 -6.53 -7.68 23.76
CA HIS A 192 -6.75 -6.89 24.98
C HIS A 192 -6.47 -5.41 24.78
N VAL A 193 -5.41 -5.09 24.03
CA VAL A 193 -5.02 -3.71 23.72
C VAL A 193 -6.08 -3.06 22.83
N TRP A 194 -6.52 -3.79 21.80
CA TRP A 194 -7.43 -3.28 20.78
C TRP A 194 -8.90 -3.54 21.06
N HIS A 195 -9.25 -4.03 22.25
CA HIS A 195 -10.63 -4.39 22.60
C HIS A 195 -11.65 -3.26 22.35
N ALA A 196 -11.26 -2.01 22.61
CA ALA A 196 -12.10 -0.84 22.37
C ALA A 196 -12.45 -0.61 20.88
N CYS A 197 -11.70 -1.20 19.96
CA CYS A 197 -11.93 -1.14 18.51
C CYS A 197 -12.71 -2.36 17.97
N ILE A 198 -13.13 -3.27 18.85
CA ILE A 198 -13.94 -4.45 18.49
C ILE A 198 -15.44 -4.13 18.61
N ALA A 199 -15.80 -2.96 19.15
CA ALA A 199 -17.19 -2.54 19.26
C ALA A 199 -17.85 -2.51 17.87
N PRO A 200 -19.02 -3.14 17.70
CA PRO A 200 -19.69 -3.16 16.41
C PRO A 200 -20.10 -1.74 16.03
N VAL A 201 -19.77 -1.35 14.81
CA VAL A 201 -20.24 -0.08 14.24
C VAL A 201 -21.71 -0.24 13.85
N PRO A 202 -22.60 0.69 14.25
CA PRO A 202 -24.00 0.67 13.88
C PRO A 202 -24.20 0.46 12.36
N SER A 203 -25.08 -0.49 11.99
CA SER A 203 -25.27 -0.88 10.59
C SER A 203 -25.89 0.22 9.73
N ASP A 204 -26.58 1.17 10.36
CA ASP A 204 -27.19 2.36 9.75
C ASP A 204 -26.18 3.42 9.31
N LEU A 205 -24.93 3.35 9.77
CA LEU A 205 -23.89 4.26 9.32
C LEU A 205 -23.39 3.88 7.92
N HIS A 206 -23.46 4.86 7.01
CA HIS A 206 -22.90 4.75 5.68
C HIS A 206 -21.37 4.66 5.75
N ARG A 207 -20.78 3.56 5.24
CA ARG A 207 -19.32 3.44 5.14
C ARG A 207 -18.79 4.35 4.06
N LEU A 208 -17.82 5.19 4.39
CA LEU A 208 -17.18 6.14 3.48
C LEU A 208 -16.11 5.40 2.66
N PRO A 209 -16.31 5.19 1.34
CA PRO A 209 -15.29 4.54 0.54
C PRO A 209 -14.07 5.45 0.40
N LEU A 210 -12.87 4.96 0.70
CA LEU A 210 -11.65 5.79 0.66
C LEU A 210 -11.36 6.37 -0.73
N HIS A 211 -11.89 5.73 -1.78
CA HIS A 211 -11.77 6.21 -3.15
C HIS A 211 -12.58 7.49 -3.42
N THR A 212 -13.73 7.69 -2.76
CA THR A 212 -14.58 8.87 -3.00
C THR A 212 -13.95 10.11 -2.40
N VAL A 213 -13.27 9.93 -1.27
CA VAL A 213 -12.45 10.93 -0.59
C VAL A 213 -11.35 11.45 -1.54
N ASN A 214 -10.81 10.57 -2.38
CA ASN A 214 -9.77 10.86 -3.38
C ASN A 214 -10.32 11.65 -4.59
N HIS A 215 -11.50 11.27 -5.09
CA HIS A 215 -12.02 11.81 -6.35
C HIS A 215 -12.55 13.25 -6.22
N SER A 216 -13.24 13.57 -5.13
CA SER A 216 -13.89 14.88 -4.96
C SER A 216 -12.91 16.05 -4.97
N GLU A 217 -11.65 15.84 -4.61
CA GLU A 217 -10.61 16.89 -4.56
C GLU A 217 -9.73 16.94 -5.82
N LEU A 218 -9.41 15.81 -6.44
CA LEU A 218 -8.48 15.77 -7.59
C LEU A 218 -9.13 16.26 -8.89
N TYR A 219 -10.43 16.03 -9.08
CA TYR A 219 -11.09 16.27 -10.37
C TYR A 219 -12.18 17.36 -10.33
N GLY A 220 -12.52 17.87 -9.15
CA GLY A 220 -13.63 18.80 -8.96
C GLY A 220 -14.99 18.20 -9.38
N VAL A 221 -16.07 18.97 -9.20
CA VAL A 221 -17.47 18.55 -9.46
C VAL A 221 -17.75 18.25 -10.95
N GLY A 222 -16.77 18.41 -11.85
CA GLY A 222 -16.96 18.43 -13.30
C GLY A 222 -16.71 17.11 -14.06
N ARG A 223 -16.06 16.11 -13.46
CA ARG A 223 -15.87 14.79 -14.11
C ARG A 223 -16.73 13.71 -13.46
N PRO A 224 -17.45 12.89 -14.24
CA PRO A 224 -18.08 11.69 -13.71
C PRO A 224 -17.00 10.75 -13.13
N TYR A 225 -17.27 10.24 -11.93
CA TYR A 225 -16.36 9.37 -11.20
C TYR A 225 -16.22 8.01 -11.89
N SER A 226 -14.99 7.64 -12.24
CA SER A 226 -14.60 6.25 -12.51
C SER A 226 -13.80 5.71 -11.32
N PRO A 227 -14.22 4.60 -10.70
CA PRO A 227 -13.38 3.93 -9.74
C PRO A 227 -11.97 3.62 -10.26
N LEU A 228 -10.96 3.88 -9.42
CA LEU A 228 -9.52 3.78 -9.73
C LEU A 228 -9.07 2.42 -10.30
N LEU A 229 -9.95 1.41 -10.24
CA LEU A 229 -9.77 0.04 -10.68
C LEU A 229 -10.99 -0.54 -11.42
N SER A 230 -12.06 0.24 -11.66
CA SER A 230 -13.21 -0.22 -12.45
C SER A 230 -13.04 0.01 -13.95
N ASP A 231 -12.07 0.83 -14.37
CA ASP A 231 -11.78 1.06 -15.79
C ASP A 231 -11.09 -0.16 -16.47
N ILE A 232 -10.95 -1.26 -15.73
CA ILE A 232 -10.60 -2.55 -16.32
C ILE A 232 -11.77 -3.50 -16.04
N GLU A 233 -12.79 -3.44 -16.89
CA GLU A 233 -13.49 -4.66 -17.25
C GLU A 233 -12.42 -5.57 -17.88
N GLU A 234 -11.87 -6.48 -17.07
CA GLU A 234 -10.85 -7.46 -17.47
C GLU A 234 -11.45 -8.61 -18.30
N ASP A 235 -12.41 -8.29 -19.16
CA ASP A 235 -12.90 -9.21 -20.18
C ASP A 235 -12.21 -8.82 -21.51
N GLU A 236 -11.47 -9.79 -22.06
CA GLU A 236 -10.70 -9.72 -23.32
C GLU A 236 -9.28 -9.12 -23.28
N ILE A 237 -8.37 -9.67 -22.46
CA ILE A 237 -7.00 -9.83 -22.96
C ILE A 237 -6.99 -11.04 -23.89
N THR A 238 -7.31 -10.78 -25.15
CA THR A 238 -6.99 -11.72 -26.23
C THR A 238 -5.49 -11.97 -26.22
N HIS A 239 -5.11 -13.25 -26.22
CA HIS A 239 -3.73 -13.72 -26.16
C HIS A 239 -2.80 -12.89 -27.05
N ILE A 240 -1.78 -12.28 -26.46
CA ILE A 240 -0.62 -11.81 -27.22
C ILE A 240 0.17 -13.04 -27.64
N VAL A 241 -0.15 -13.58 -28.82
CA VAL A 241 0.73 -14.53 -29.52
C VAL A 241 1.94 -13.74 -30.00
N ILE A 242 3.06 -13.90 -29.30
CA ILE A 242 4.34 -13.35 -29.75
C ILE A 242 4.82 -14.22 -30.92
N SER A 243 4.58 -13.77 -32.14
CA SER A 243 5.20 -14.32 -33.34
C SER A 243 6.71 -14.04 -33.29
N THR A 244 7.49 -15.01 -32.83
CA THR A 244 8.96 -14.90 -32.87
C THR A 244 9.49 -15.42 -34.20
N THR A 245 10.54 -14.80 -34.71
CA THR A 245 11.33 -15.24 -35.87
C THR A 245 12.30 -16.38 -35.52
N PHE A 246 12.08 -17.07 -34.40
CA PHE A 246 12.97 -18.12 -33.94
C PHE A 246 12.87 -19.35 -34.85
N ASP A 247 13.92 -19.58 -35.63
CA ASP A 247 14.09 -20.80 -36.42
C ASP A 247 14.85 -21.85 -35.59
N PRO A 248 14.16 -22.91 -35.10
CA PRO A 248 14.78 -23.96 -34.31
C PRO A 248 15.76 -24.83 -35.12
N THR A 249 15.79 -24.67 -36.45
CA THR A 249 16.68 -25.43 -37.34
C THR A 249 17.98 -24.68 -37.67
N SER A 250 18.09 -23.39 -37.32
CA SER A 250 19.29 -22.59 -37.55
C SER A 250 20.52 -23.17 -36.85
N ALA A 251 21.61 -23.34 -37.60
CA ALA A 251 22.88 -23.89 -37.10
C ALA A 251 23.53 -23.02 -36.01
N GLN A 252 23.22 -21.72 -35.97
CA GLN A 252 23.73 -20.79 -34.94
C GLN A 252 23.10 -21.05 -33.56
N ASN A 253 21.92 -21.67 -33.51
CA ASN A 253 21.22 -22.00 -32.25
C ASN A 253 21.64 -23.34 -31.64
N LYS A 254 22.51 -24.12 -32.31
CA LYS A 254 22.95 -25.45 -31.85
C LYS A 254 24.27 -25.46 -31.07
N CYS A 255 24.99 -24.33 -31.01
CA CYS A 255 26.31 -24.26 -30.39
C CYS A 255 26.43 -23.09 -29.41
N PHE A 256 25.77 -23.20 -28.25
CA PHE A 256 26.13 -22.39 -27.08
C PHE A 256 26.92 -23.27 -26.10
N LYS A 257 28.22 -22.99 -25.94
CA LYS A 257 29.04 -23.55 -24.85
C LYS A 257 29.40 -22.40 -23.91
N PRO A 258 28.84 -22.34 -22.68
CA PRO A 258 29.23 -21.33 -21.70
C PRO A 258 30.68 -21.56 -21.26
N SER A 259 31.42 -20.48 -20.94
CA SER A 259 32.78 -20.60 -20.42
C SER A 259 32.75 -21.12 -18.97
N HIS A 260 33.43 -22.23 -18.73
CA HIS A 260 33.57 -22.83 -17.39
C HIS A 260 34.90 -22.44 -16.75
N ASP A 261 35.14 -21.14 -16.62
CA ASP A 261 36.26 -20.65 -15.81
C ASP A 261 35.84 -20.62 -14.33
N LYS A 262 36.38 -21.56 -13.55
CA LYS A 262 36.07 -21.71 -12.11
C LYS A 262 36.79 -20.68 -11.23
N VAL A 263 37.74 -19.92 -11.78
CA VAL A 263 38.48 -18.90 -11.01
C VAL A 263 37.71 -17.58 -10.95
N ILE A 264 36.91 -17.28 -11.98
CA ILE A 264 36.08 -16.05 -12.06
C ILE A 264 34.78 -16.21 -11.24
N ASN A 265 34.31 -17.44 -11.03
CA ASN A 265 33.06 -17.74 -10.33
C ASN A 265 33.27 -18.12 -8.86
N ILE A 266 34.12 -17.41 -8.13
CA ILE A 266 34.27 -17.60 -6.68
C ILE A 266 33.56 -16.44 -5.96
N GLY A 267 32.69 -16.81 -5.02
CA GLY A 267 31.67 -15.98 -4.42
C GLY A 267 32.14 -14.69 -3.75
N TRP A 268 31.19 -13.77 -3.67
CA TRP A 268 31.27 -12.46 -3.04
C TRP A 268 31.93 -12.55 -1.66
N SER A 269 33.02 -11.82 -1.47
CA SER A 269 33.76 -11.83 -0.20
C SER A 269 33.15 -10.84 0.80
N ALA A 270 33.27 -11.15 2.09
CA ALA A 270 32.65 -10.40 3.18
C ALA A 270 33.15 -8.94 3.34
N LEU A 271 34.22 -8.53 2.65
CA LEU A 271 34.70 -7.14 2.64
C LEU A 271 33.83 -6.21 1.76
N GLU A 272 33.02 -6.77 0.86
CA GLU A 272 32.10 -6.00 0.00
C GLU A 272 30.71 -5.82 0.67
N ARG A 273 30.57 -6.23 1.95
CA ARG A 273 29.35 -6.11 2.76
C ARG A 273 29.48 -5.16 3.96
N SER A 274 30.59 -4.45 4.12
CA SER A 274 30.77 -3.42 5.17
C SER A 274 30.65 -2.02 4.60
#